data_AF-A0A6C1P501-F1
#
_entry.id   AF-A0A6C1P501-F1
#
_cell.length_a   1.000
_cell.length_b   1.000
_cell.length_c   1.000
_cell.angle_alpha   90.00
_cell.angle_beta   90.00
_cell.angle_gamma   90.00
#
_symmetry.space_group_name_H-M   'P 1'
#
loop_
_entity.id
_entity.type
_entity.pdbx_description
1 polymer ?
#
loop_
_entity_poly.entity_id
_entity_poly.type
_entity_poly.pdbx_seq_one_letter_code
_entity_poly.pdbx_strand_id
1 'polypeptide(L)'
;MGSIISDYQYDIFVSYRHNDNKYDGWVTEFVEKLKQELDATLKDKLNIYFDMNPKEGLGDTHFVDQSIQNKIKALIFIPIISQTYCDTTSFAWSQEFTVFKRDSDNDRFKRTIQLPNGNFTSRILPVKIHDIDNEDLKLLERELAGTLRSIDFIYRDAGVNRPLRPVDDDMIASPRQILYRNQINKMANAIKEIIQGIKAMDRESRPAFTSPDLTRSEIAPPTVTSSLPSAPKVKLVDASGPSIYLAWTSTDIKEQREEMAITLKKAGFNVLPATDCPADEEAFKQKVAEDLARCSCSLHMMSGEFGRRFEMDEEVSFPQHQFMEAKKVIDSQGGDFNSFVWLLPDTTQAMKPAQQDFIKYIRNNITRNMMFSNSQGPMQLVDDIRVVMMKEAETVHDSKDTEIFFIFNQQDEKEAMQITDMLSTEYPVEIMNIMPDGEDKYREISTQQIPKSKLAVVYFRFAADWALPFTKQIWKQVGGASSPTPLFLIGEDDPISNMARNFKAPKVVSTIVPKEQVPGEVKKVYTTVIELG
;
A
#
# COMPACT_ATOMS: atom_id res chain seq x y z
N MET A 1 -11.35 30.80 7.42
CA MET A 1 -10.92 29.89 8.51
C MET A 1 -9.41 29.94 8.57
N GLY A 2 -8.83 29.97 9.77
CA GLY A 2 -7.38 29.84 9.95
C GLY A 2 -6.92 28.40 9.77
N SER A 3 -5.61 28.19 9.64
CA SER A 3 -5.00 26.86 9.57
C SER A 3 -5.33 26.02 10.80
N ILE A 4 -5.29 24.69 10.66
CA ILE A 4 -5.43 23.74 11.77
C ILE A 4 -4.31 23.86 12.82
N ILE A 5 -3.18 24.47 12.46
CA ILE A 5 -2.09 24.81 13.37
C ILE A 5 -2.01 26.33 13.49
N SER A 6 -2.10 26.86 14.72
CA SER A 6 -2.22 28.30 14.97
C SER A 6 -1.04 29.15 14.47
N ASP A 7 0.14 28.56 14.31
CA ASP A 7 1.34 29.26 13.82
C ASP A 7 1.40 29.39 12.29
N TYR A 8 0.37 28.92 11.57
CA TYR A 8 0.29 28.86 10.12
C TYR A 8 -0.90 29.65 9.59
N GLN A 9 -0.74 30.25 8.41
CA GLN A 9 -1.81 30.99 7.76
C GLN A 9 -2.74 30.04 7.00
N TYR A 10 -2.12 29.07 6.30
CA TYR A 10 -2.81 28.09 5.48
C TYR A 10 -2.34 26.66 5.77
N ASP A 11 -3.18 25.68 5.50
CA ASP A 11 -2.84 24.27 5.62
C ASP A 11 -2.13 23.81 4.34
N ILE A 12 -2.63 24.27 3.20
CA ILE A 12 -2.11 23.87 1.89
C ILE A 12 -1.86 25.12 1.05
N PHE A 13 -0.69 25.20 0.44
CA PHE A 13 -0.37 26.19 -0.59
C PHE A 13 -0.14 25.48 -1.93
N VAL A 14 -0.95 25.80 -2.94
CA VAL A 14 -0.76 25.34 -4.32
C VAL A 14 -0.03 26.42 -5.12
N SER A 15 1.18 26.09 -5.60
CA SER A 15 2.02 26.95 -6.45
C SER A 15 1.96 26.45 -7.88
N TYR A 16 1.77 27.36 -8.84
CA TYR A 16 1.59 27.02 -10.25
C TYR A 16 2.00 28.19 -11.15
N ARG A 17 2.22 27.97 -12.45
CA ARG A 17 2.44 29.07 -13.41
C ARG A 17 1.09 29.57 -13.90
N HIS A 18 0.86 30.88 -13.91
CA HIS A 18 -0.45 31.45 -14.29
C HIS A 18 -0.98 30.97 -15.65
N ASN A 19 -0.08 30.66 -16.60
CA ASN A 19 -0.44 30.10 -17.90
C ASN A 19 -1.14 28.73 -17.81
N ASP A 20 -0.82 27.92 -16.80
CA ASP A 20 -1.43 26.61 -16.57
C ASP A 20 -2.89 26.69 -16.14
N ASN A 21 -3.34 27.86 -15.65
CA ASN A 21 -4.74 28.09 -15.25
C ASN A 21 -5.48 29.03 -16.23
N LYS A 22 -4.77 29.68 -17.15
CA LYS A 22 -5.32 30.73 -18.02
C LYS A 22 -6.24 30.22 -19.11
N TYR A 23 -5.97 29.02 -19.64
CA TYR A 23 -6.70 28.50 -20.80
C TYR A 23 -8.05 27.91 -20.43
N ASP A 24 -8.07 26.89 -19.57
CA ASP A 24 -9.25 26.10 -19.22
C ASP A 24 -9.56 26.11 -17.71
N GLY A 25 -8.81 26.87 -16.91
CA GLY A 25 -9.01 26.94 -15.47
C GLY A 25 -8.57 25.68 -14.73
N TRP A 26 -7.64 24.89 -15.29
CA TRP A 26 -7.26 23.58 -14.74
C TRP A 26 -6.91 23.61 -13.24
N VAL A 27 -6.12 24.59 -12.80
CA VAL A 27 -5.70 24.69 -11.39
C VAL A 27 -6.89 25.05 -10.49
N THR A 28 -7.80 25.88 -10.99
CA THR A 28 -9.03 26.25 -10.28
C THR A 28 -9.92 25.03 -10.07
N GLU A 29 -10.14 24.24 -11.12
CA GLU A 29 -10.92 23.01 -11.05
C GLU A 29 -10.23 21.98 -10.14
N PHE A 30 -8.91 21.84 -10.23
CA PHE A 30 -8.12 20.99 -9.34
C PHE A 30 -8.29 21.35 -7.88
N VAL A 31 -8.16 22.62 -7.50
CA VAL A 31 -8.32 23.06 -6.11
C VAL A 31 -9.75 22.83 -5.63
N GLU A 32 -10.76 23.07 -6.47
CA GLU A 32 -12.15 22.83 -6.12
C GLU A 32 -12.42 21.34 -5.86
N LYS A 33 -11.99 20.45 -6.76
CA LYS A 33 -12.15 19.00 -6.60
C LYS A 33 -11.36 18.45 -5.43
N LEU A 34 -10.12 18.93 -5.24
CA LEU A 34 -9.31 18.54 -4.09
C LEU A 34 -9.97 18.95 -2.78
N LYS A 35 -10.53 20.17 -2.70
CA LYS A 35 -11.26 20.62 -1.52
C LYS A 35 -12.48 19.76 -1.22
N GLN A 36 -13.27 19.42 -2.24
CA GLN A 36 -14.43 18.52 -2.10
C GLN A 36 -14.01 17.14 -1.56
N GLU A 37 -12.93 16.57 -2.09
CA GLU A 37 -12.43 15.27 -1.63
C GLU A 37 -11.83 15.33 -0.23
N LEU A 38 -11.10 16.40 0.11
CA LEU A 38 -10.56 16.61 1.46
C LEU A 38 -11.67 16.75 2.51
N ASP A 39 -12.74 17.49 2.19
CA ASP A 39 -13.93 17.62 3.05
C ASP A 39 -14.64 16.27 3.29
N ALA A 40 -14.52 15.33 2.35
CA ALA A 40 -15.04 13.96 2.49
C ALA A 40 -14.05 13.01 3.21
N THR A 41 -12.74 13.30 3.13
CA THR A 41 -11.66 12.40 3.58
C THR A 41 -11.18 12.71 5.00
N LEU A 42 -11.22 13.98 5.41
CA LEU A 42 -10.76 14.46 6.71
C LEU A 42 -11.91 15.03 7.54
N LYS A 43 -11.81 14.87 8.87
CA LYS A 43 -12.75 15.50 9.81
C LYS A 43 -12.51 17.00 9.96
N ASP A 44 -11.27 17.44 9.79
CA ASP A 44 -10.88 18.85 9.85
C ASP A 44 -11.06 19.49 8.48
N LYS A 45 -11.62 20.71 8.47
CA LYS A 45 -11.73 21.51 7.25
C LYS A 45 -10.41 22.23 6.99
N LEU A 46 -9.68 21.76 5.98
CA LEU A 46 -8.40 22.37 5.59
C LEU A 46 -8.63 23.61 4.73
N ASN A 47 -7.82 24.65 4.94
CA ASN A 47 -7.80 25.82 4.06
C ASN A 47 -6.69 25.70 3.00
N ILE A 48 -7.05 26.00 1.75
CA ILE A 48 -6.14 25.95 0.60
C ILE A 48 -5.94 27.38 0.10
N TYR A 49 -4.68 27.79 -0.05
CA TYR A 49 -4.30 29.01 -0.72
C TYR A 49 -3.75 28.73 -2.11
N PHE A 50 -4.20 29.51 -3.08
CA PHE A 50 -3.62 29.63 -4.41
C PHE A 50 -4.04 30.98 -4.98
N ASP A 51 -3.23 31.58 -5.85
CA ASP A 51 -3.59 32.84 -6.49
C ASP A 51 -4.70 32.61 -7.53
N MET A 52 -5.88 33.19 -7.33
CA MET A 52 -7.03 33.09 -8.24
C MET A 52 -7.08 34.23 -9.27
N ASN A 53 -6.24 35.27 -9.14
CA ASN A 53 -6.40 36.53 -9.86
C ASN A 53 -5.25 36.75 -10.88
N PRO A 54 -5.40 36.34 -12.15
CA PRO A 54 -4.41 36.65 -13.20
C PRO A 54 -4.32 38.15 -13.56
N LYS A 55 -5.20 39.01 -13.03
CA LYS A 55 -5.25 40.45 -13.31
C LYS A 55 -4.72 41.35 -12.17
N GLU A 56 -4.65 40.83 -10.94
CA GLU A 56 -3.99 41.49 -9.80
C GLU A 56 -2.72 40.77 -9.37
N GLY A 57 -2.53 39.53 -9.81
CA GLY A 57 -1.30 38.79 -9.69
C GLY A 57 -0.19 39.62 -10.29
N LEU A 58 0.80 39.91 -9.45
CA LEU A 58 2.08 40.49 -9.80
C LEU A 58 2.53 39.86 -11.12
N GLY A 59 2.31 40.59 -12.22
CA GLY A 59 2.64 40.07 -13.52
C GLY A 59 4.11 39.65 -13.53
N ASP A 60 4.49 38.75 -14.43
CA ASP A 60 5.90 38.38 -14.67
C ASP A 60 6.81 39.61 -15.02
N THR A 61 6.30 40.84 -14.91
CA THR A 61 7.06 42.09 -14.82
C THR A 61 7.86 42.15 -13.50
N HIS A 62 9.19 42.20 -13.62
CA HIS A 62 10.21 42.35 -12.57
C HIS A 62 10.07 43.55 -11.59
N PHE A 63 8.92 44.22 -11.52
CA PHE A 63 8.66 45.29 -10.56
C PHE A 63 7.57 44.86 -9.58
N VAL A 64 7.93 43.92 -8.71
CA VAL A 64 7.21 43.70 -7.46
C VAL A 64 7.93 44.51 -6.39
N ASP A 65 7.29 45.58 -5.97
CA ASP A 65 7.67 46.42 -4.85
C ASP A 65 7.98 45.53 -3.62
N GLN A 66 9.08 45.79 -2.91
CA GLN A 66 9.55 45.00 -1.75
C GLN A 66 8.54 44.91 -0.59
N SER A 67 7.40 45.58 -0.71
CA SER A 67 6.33 45.71 0.27
C SER A 67 5.22 44.64 0.18
N ILE A 68 5.18 43.79 -0.86
CA ILE A 68 4.19 42.69 -1.00
C ILE A 68 4.84 41.29 -0.92
N GLN A 69 6.02 41.18 -0.32
CA GLN A 69 6.59 39.88 0.10
C GLN A 69 5.87 39.34 1.35
N ASN A 70 4.55 39.17 1.28
CA ASN A 70 3.84 38.41 2.30
C ASN A 70 4.27 36.95 2.19
N LYS A 71 5.24 36.57 3.02
CA LYS A 71 5.71 35.20 3.18
C LYS A 71 4.53 34.30 3.58
N ILE A 72 3.97 33.58 2.61
CA ILE A 72 2.88 32.64 2.85
C ILE A 72 3.42 31.47 3.65
N LYS A 73 2.91 31.30 4.88
CA LYS A 73 3.31 30.20 5.75
C LYS A 73 2.23 29.13 5.73
N ALA A 74 2.51 28.03 5.02
CA ALA A 74 1.63 26.89 4.86
C ALA A 74 2.21 25.58 5.44
N LEU A 75 1.36 24.63 5.84
CA LEU A 75 1.83 23.33 6.35
C LEU A 75 2.37 22.45 5.21
N ILE A 76 1.65 22.40 4.09
CA ILE A 76 1.91 21.57 2.91
C ILE A 76 2.05 22.47 1.68
N PHE A 77 2.98 22.15 0.80
CA PHE A 77 3.22 22.85 -0.46
C PHE A 77 3.02 21.91 -1.65
N ILE A 78 2.20 22.32 -2.61
CA ILE A 78 1.86 21.54 -3.80
C ILE A 78 2.34 22.33 -5.02
N PRO A 79 3.51 21.99 -5.60
CA PRO A 79 3.92 22.55 -6.88
C PRO A 79 3.20 21.81 -8.02
N ILE A 80 2.53 22.57 -8.89
CA ILE A 80 1.97 22.06 -10.15
C ILE A 80 3.07 22.07 -11.21
N ILE A 81 3.70 20.91 -11.40
CA ILE A 81 4.79 20.69 -12.34
C ILE A 81 4.23 20.61 -13.77
N SER A 82 4.33 21.74 -14.47
CA SER A 82 4.07 21.89 -15.90
C SER A 82 5.37 22.03 -16.68
N GLN A 83 5.28 22.10 -18.01
CA GLN A 83 6.44 22.33 -18.89
C GLN A 83 7.17 23.67 -18.62
N THR A 84 6.56 24.58 -17.86
CA THR A 84 7.12 25.92 -17.61
C THR A 84 7.34 26.22 -16.13
N TYR A 85 7.11 25.24 -15.25
CA TYR A 85 7.25 25.44 -13.81
C TYR A 85 8.71 25.54 -13.38
N CYS A 86 9.59 24.74 -14.00
CA CYS A 86 11.02 24.63 -13.68
C CYS A 86 11.88 25.80 -14.21
N ASP A 87 11.30 26.99 -14.33
CA ASP A 87 12.01 28.20 -14.69
C ASP A 87 12.57 28.89 -13.44
N THR A 88 13.89 28.80 -13.24
CA THR A 88 14.58 29.39 -12.08
C THR A 88 14.42 30.91 -11.93
N THR A 89 14.05 31.61 -13.01
CA THR A 89 13.81 33.06 -13.02
C THR A 89 12.37 33.42 -12.69
N SER A 90 11.47 32.44 -12.73
CA SER A 90 10.05 32.65 -12.44
C SER A 90 9.81 32.98 -10.97
N PHE A 91 8.72 33.71 -10.73
CA PHE A 91 8.29 34.03 -9.37
C PHE A 91 7.92 32.76 -8.59
N ALA A 92 7.14 31.85 -9.20
CA ALA A 92 6.75 30.58 -8.60
C ALA A 92 7.95 29.76 -8.15
N TRP A 93 9.03 29.71 -8.94
CA TRP A 93 10.24 28.99 -8.55
C TRP A 93 11.04 29.71 -7.45
N SER A 94 11.39 30.98 -7.70
CA SER A 94 12.36 31.71 -6.89
C SER A 94 11.79 32.22 -5.57
N GLN A 95 10.51 32.63 -5.56
CA GLN A 95 9.85 33.27 -4.41
C GLN A 95 8.86 32.35 -3.69
N GLU A 96 8.36 31.28 -4.33
CA GLU A 96 7.43 30.35 -3.67
C GLU A 96 8.13 29.02 -3.35
N PHE A 97 8.53 28.25 -4.36
CA PHE A 97 9.12 26.91 -4.18
C PHE A 97 10.43 26.94 -3.37
N THR A 98 11.40 27.76 -3.79
CA THR A 98 12.70 27.84 -3.13
C THR A 98 12.58 28.38 -1.70
N VAL A 99 11.68 29.34 -1.49
CA VAL A 99 11.42 29.94 -0.17
C VAL A 99 10.77 28.91 0.75
N PHE A 100 9.70 28.23 0.31
CA PHE A 100 9.07 27.17 1.11
C PHE A 100 10.05 26.05 1.44
N LYS A 101 10.84 25.59 0.46
CA LYS A 101 11.87 24.57 0.66
C LYS A 101 12.86 24.98 1.77
N ARG A 102 13.41 26.19 1.68
CA ARG A 102 14.39 26.71 2.66
C ARG A 102 13.78 26.89 4.05
N ASP A 103 12.56 27.39 4.11
CA ASP A 103 11.91 27.70 5.38
C ASP A 103 11.39 26.44 6.07
N SER A 104 10.87 25.48 5.31
CA SER A 104 10.39 24.21 5.86
C SER A 104 11.52 23.37 6.48
N ASP A 105 12.77 23.48 6.02
CA ASP A 105 13.93 22.83 6.65
C ASP A 105 14.21 23.34 8.07
N ASN A 106 13.93 24.62 8.32
CA ASN A 106 14.16 25.28 9.62
C ASN A 106 12.90 25.40 10.46
N ASP A 107 11.77 24.89 9.97
CA ASP A 107 10.49 24.90 10.66
C ASP A 107 10.39 23.75 11.69
N ARG A 108 9.54 23.92 12.70
CA ARG A 108 9.34 22.96 13.80
C ARG A 108 8.98 21.54 13.32
N PHE A 109 8.29 21.41 12.19
CA PHE A 109 7.91 20.12 11.63
C PHE A 109 8.93 19.57 10.61
N LYS A 110 9.95 20.36 10.25
CA LYS A 110 10.94 20.09 9.18
C LYS A 110 10.30 19.86 7.81
N ARG A 111 11.06 19.82 6.72
CA ARG A 111 10.50 19.52 5.39
C ARG A 111 10.00 18.08 5.29
N THR A 112 10.72 17.16 5.92
CA THR A 112 10.39 15.73 5.95
C THR A 112 9.78 15.38 7.29
N ILE A 113 8.61 14.76 7.24
CA ILE A 113 7.83 14.36 8.41
C ILE A 113 7.73 12.84 8.52
N GLN A 114 7.71 12.33 9.75
CA GLN A 114 7.44 10.94 10.04
C GLN A 114 5.94 10.69 10.08
N LEU A 115 5.49 9.67 9.36
CA LEU A 115 4.12 9.22 9.30
C LEU A 115 3.82 8.20 10.43
N PRO A 116 2.54 7.98 10.78
CA PRO A 116 2.16 7.00 11.81
C PRO A 116 2.64 5.56 11.54
N ASN A 117 2.83 5.20 10.27
CA ASN A 117 3.35 3.90 9.84
C ASN A 117 4.90 3.79 9.93
N GLY A 118 5.58 4.80 10.47
CA GLY A 118 7.04 4.85 10.60
C GLY A 118 7.79 5.33 9.35
N ASN A 119 7.11 5.51 8.21
CA ASN A 119 7.71 6.03 6.99
C ASN A 119 7.95 7.54 7.06
N PHE A 120 8.81 8.05 6.17
CA PHE A 120 9.06 9.48 6.03
C PHE A 120 8.53 10.00 4.71
N THR A 121 7.85 11.14 4.76
CA THR A 121 7.34 11.82 3.57
C THR A 121 7.69 13.31 3.59
N SER A 122 7.70 13.94 2.42
CA SER A 122 7.94 15.38 2.28
C SER A 122 6.63 16.16 2.45
N ARG A 123 6.70 17.35 3.05
CA ARG A 123 5.60 18.33 3.04
C ARG A 123 5.48 19.06 1.70
N ILE A 124 6.43 18.86 0.79
CA ILE A 124 6.32 19.24 -0.62
C ILE A 124 5.75 18.04 -1.37
N LEU A 125 4.57 18.19 -1.96
CA LEU A 125 3.82 17.15 -2.64
C LEU A 125 3.58 17.52 -4.12
N PRO A 126 4.52 17.17 -5.02
CA PRO A 126 4.45 17.54 -6.43
C PRO A 126 3.27 16.92 -7.17
N VAL A 127 2.60 17.73 -7.99
CA VAL A 127 1.55 17.29 -8.91
C VAL A 127 2.03 17.55 -10.33
N LYS A 128 2.11 16.50 -11.15
CA LYS A 128 2.67 16.61 -12.50
C LYS A 128 1.56 16.58 -13.53
N ILE A 129 1.46 17.63 -14.36
CA ILE A 129 0.38 17.78 -15.37
C ILE A 129 0.85 17.63 -16.82
N HIS A 130 2.17 17.54 -17.02
CA HIS A 130 2.81 17.25 -18.30
C HIS A 130 4.02 16.36 -18.08
N ASP A 131 4.37 15.55 -19.07
CA ASP A 131 5.73 15.00 -19.12
C ASP A 131 6.73 16.15 -19.28
N ILE A 132 7.74 16.17 -18.40
CA ILE A 132 8.80 17.19 -18.35
C ILE A 132 10.08 16.63 -18.97
N ASP A 133 10.96 17.52 -19.42
CA ASP A 133 12.24 17.10 -19.96
C ASP A 133 13.21 16.62 -18.85
N ASN A 134 14.32 16.04 -19.30
CA ASN A 134 15.31 15.47 -18.39
C ASN A 134 16.13 16.56 -17.66
N GLU A 135 16.19 17.79 -18.18
CA GLU A 135 16.91 18.89 -17.53
C GLU A 135 16.11 19.39 -16.32
N ASP A 136 14.81 19.63 -16.52
CA ASP A 136 13.84 19.99 -15.50
C ASP A 136 13.67 18.91 -14.45
N LEU A 137 13.64 17.63 -14.86
CA LEU A 137 13.57 16.51 -13.93
C LEU A 137 14.79 16.51 -12.99
N LYS A 138 16.00 16.61 -13.55
CA LYS A 138 17.24 16.67 -12.76
C LYS A 138 17.29 17.90 -11.86
N LEU A 139 16.80 19.04 -12.33
CA LEU A 139 16.70 20.26 -11.54
C LEU A 139 15.79 20.03 -10.32
N LEU A 140 14.59 19.48 -10.51
CA LEU A 140 13.67 19.16 -9.42
C LEU A 140 14.24 18.14 -8.44
N GLU A 141 14.85 17.05 -8.92
CA GLU A 141 15.44 16.02 -8.06
C GLU A 141 16.61 16.54 -7.23
N ARG A 142 17.44 17.41 -7.83
CA ARG A 142 18.49 18.13 -7.12
C ARG A 142 17.91 19.04 -6.05
N GLU A 143 16.86 19.79 -6.37
CA GLU A 143 16.24 20.69 -5.39
C GLU A 143 15.50 19.93 -4.28
N LEU A 144 14.87 18.79 -4.58
CA LEU A 144 14.15 17.98 -3.60
C LEU A 144 15.06 17.02 -2.82
N ALA A 145 16.34 16.93 -3.19
CA ALA A 145 17.34 16.02 -2.62
C ALA A 145 16.90 14.55 -2.65
N GLY A 146 16.36 14.11 -3.79
CA GLY A 146 15.87 12.76 -3.99
C GLY A 146 15.08 12.64 -5.29
N THR A 147 14.61 11.42 -5.60
CA THR A 147 13.80 11.17 -6.80
C THR A 147 12.46 11.90 -6.73
N LEU A 148 11.98 12.40 -7.86
CA LEU A 148 10.69 13.10 -7.94
C LEU A 148 9.54 12.12 -7.65
N ARG A 149 8.90 12.28 -6.49
CA ARG A 149 7.69 11.52 -6.12
C ARG A 149 6.46 12.39 -6.36
N SER A 150 5.92 12.36 -7.57
CA SER A 150 4.73 13.13 -7.96
C SER A 150 3.46 12.27 -8.02
N ILE A 151 2.31 12.94 -7.93
CA ILE A 151 1.03 12.40 -8.38
C ILE A 151 0.75 12.96 -9.78
N ASP A 152 0.60 12.05 -10.74
CA ASP A 152 0.51 12.41 -12.16
C ASP A 152 -0.94 12.61 -12.60
N PHE A 153 -1.23 13.79 -13.13
CA PHE A 153 -2.48 14.18 -13.77
C PHE A 153 -2.23 14.42 -15.26
N ILE A 154 -1.77 13.38 -15.96
CA ILE A 154 -1.42 13.45 -17.38
C ILE A 154 -2.38 12.56 -18.17
N TYR A 155 -3.10 13.15 -19.13
CA TYR A 155 -3.89 12.37 -20.07
C TYR A 155 -2.93 11.68 -21.06
N ARG A 156 -2.90 10.34 -21.05
CA ARG A 156 -1.99 9.54 -21.87
C ARG A 156 -2.76 8.92 -23.03
N ASP A 157 -2.43 9.38 -24.24
CA ASP A 157 -2.87 8.79 -25.50
C ASP A 157 -1.77 8.99 -26.56
N ALA A 158 -1.81 8.25 -27.66
CA ALA A 158 -0.79 8.27 -28.69
C ALA A 158 -0.62 9.70 -29.26
N GLY A 159 0.54 10.31 -29.01
CA GLY A 159 0.85 11.68 -29.45
C GLY A 159 0.18 12.79 -28.64
N VAL A 160 -0.44 12.47 -27.48
CA VAL A 160 -1.10 13.43 -26.61
C VAL A 160 -0.34 13.56 -25.29
N ASN A 161 0.07 14.79 -24.96
CA ASN A 161 0.66 15.17 -23.67
C ASN A 161 -0.05 16.44 -23.17
N ARG A 162 -1.14 16.25 -22.42
CA ARG A 162 -1.93 17.34 -21.84
C ARG A 162 -2.37 16.99 -20.42
N PRO A 163 -2.81 17.98 -19.62
CA PRO A 163 -3.37 17.71 -18.30
C PRO A 163 -4.62 16.82 -18.38
N LEU A 164 -4.72 15.89 -17.43
CA LEU A 164 -5.92 15.08 -17.20
C LEU A 164 -7.00 15.96 -16.59
N ARG A 165 -8.25 15.82 -17.04
CA ARG A 165 -9.41 16.60 -16.55
C ARG A 165 -10.51 15.69 -16.03
N PRO A 166 -11.43 16.19 -15.16
CA PRO A 166 -12.54 15.38 -14.65
C PRO A 166 -13.42 14.77 -15.75
N VAL A 167 -13.66 15.53 -16.82
CA VAL A 167 -14.47 15.06 -17.96
C VAL A 167 -13.86 13.87 -18.70
N ASP A 168 -12.55 13.62 -18.54
CA ASP A 168 -11.87 12.50 -19.18
C ASP A 168 -12.22 11.16 -18.50
N ASP A 169 -12.75 11.18 -17.26
CA ASP A 169 -13.15 9.97 -16.52
C ASP A 169 -14.34 9.27 -17.18
N ASP A 170 -15.22 10.02 -17.83
CA ASP A 170 -16.40 9.48 -18.52
C ASP A 170 -16.07 8.89 -19.90
N MET A 171 -14.88 9.18 -20.45
CA MET A 171 -14.48 8.81 -21.80
C MET A 171 -13.71 7.47 -21.88
N ILE A 172 -13.86 6.59 -20.88
CA ILE A 172 -13.07 5.36 -20.65
C ILE A 172 -12.74 4.63 -21.97
N ALA A 173 -11.54 4.87 -22.49
CA ALA A 173 -11.09 4.32 -23.76
C ALA A 173 -10.25 3.04 -23.57
N SER A 174 -9.71 2.81 -22.37
CA SER A 174 -8.82 1.68 -22.10
C SER A 174 -8.75 1.30 -20.61
N PRO A 175 -8.59 0.00 -20.27
CA PRO A 175 -8.43 -0.46 -18.88
C PRO A 175 -7.21 0.09 -18.14
N ARG A 176 -6.27 0.74 -18.86
CA ARG A 176 -5.03 1.32 -18.32
C ARG A 176 -5.10 2.84 -18.13
N GLN A 177 -6.22 3.48 -18.48
CA GLN A 177 -6.37 4.92 -18.36
C GLN A 177 -6.42 5.30 -16.87
N ILE A 178 -5.62 6.31 -16.49
CA ILE A 178 -5.72 6.88 -15.15
C ILE A 178 -6.97 7.75 -15.05
N LEU A 179 -7.71 7.62 -13.95
CA LEU A 179 -8.89 8.44 -13.67
C LEU A 179 -8.50 9.64 -12.80
N TYR A 180 -8.98 10.82 -13.18
CA TYR A 180 -8.82 12.08 -12.47
C TYR A 180 -9.32 11.97 -11.03
N ARG A 181 -10.53 11.42 -10.84
CA ARG A 181 -11.11 11.21 -9.50
C ARG A 181 -10.20 10.35 -8.61
N ASN A 182 -9.56 9.33 -9.18
CA ASN A 182 -8.63 8.48 -8.43
C ASN A 182 -7.34 9.22 -8.06
N GLN A 183 -6.84 10.11 -8.92
CA GLN A 183 -5.66 10.92 -8.58
C GLN A 183 -5.98 11.98 -7.51
N ILE A 184 -7.16 12.60 -7.55
CA ILE A 184 -7.65 13.49 -6.48
C ILE A 184 -7.75 12.74 -5.15
N ASN A 185 -8.30 11.51 -5.15
CA ASN A 185 -8.39 10.69 -3.95
C ASN A 185 -6.99 10.32 -3.40
N LYS A 186 -6.04 9.93 -4.26
CA LYS A 186 -4.64 9.70 -3.85
C LYS A 186 -4.02 10.95 -3.23
N MET A 187 -4.27 12.12 -3.80
CA MET A 187 -3.80 13.40 -3.27
C MET A 187 -4.38 13.68 -1.89
N ALA A 188 -5.69 13.48 -1.72
CA ALA A 188 -6.37 13.67 -0.43
C ALA A 188 -5.85 12.70 0.65
N ASN A 189 -5.59 11.44 0.29
CA ASN A 189 -5.00 10.46 1.21
C ASN A 189 -3.55 10.82 1.60
N ALA A 190 -2.72 11.25 0.66
CA ALA A 190 -1.36 11.70 0.95
C ALA A 190 -1.36 12.92 1.89
N ILE A 191 -2.24 13.90 1.65
CA ILE A 191 -2.42 15.05 2.55
C ILE A 191 -2.89 14.59 3.93
N LYS A 192 -3.86 13.67 4.01
CA LYS A 192 -4.34 13.12 5.28
C LYS A 192 -3.22 12.50 6.11
N GLU A 193 -2.35 11.70 5.49
CA GLU A 193 -1.20 11.10 6.16
C GLU A 193 -0.24 12.17 6.70
N ILE A 194 0.09 13.19 5.90
CA ILE A 194 0.94 14.30 6.32
C ILE A 194 0.31 15.05 7.51
N ILE A 195 -0.97 15.40 7.44
CA ILE A 195 -1.69 16.10 8.51
C ILE A 195 -1.72 15.26 9.80
N GLN A 196 -1.88 13.94 9.70
CA GLN A 196 -1.82 13.05 10.85
C GLN A 196 -0.43 13.04 11.49
N GLY A 197 0.64 12.98 10.69
CA GLY A 197 2.02 13.12 11.18
C GLY A 197 2.24 14.46 11.88
N ILE A 198 1.76 15.56 11.28
CA ILE A 198 1.87 16.92 11.85
C ILE A 198 1.16 16.99 13.20
N LYS A 199 -0.05 16.43 13.31
CA LYS A 199 -0.83 16.41 14.55
C LYS A 199 -0.18 15.55 15.63
N ALA A 200 0.43 14.42 15.27
CA ALA A 200 1.15 13.57 16.22
C ALA A 200 2.33 14.34 16.84
N MET A 201 3.16 14.98 16.00
CA MET A 201 4.28 15.81 16.45
C MET A 201 3.82 17.02 17.26
N ASP A 202 2.73 17.69 16.86
CA ASP A 202 2.20 18.85 17.60
C ASP A 202 1.75 18.45 19.01
N ARG A 203 1.12 17.28 19.17
CA ARG A 203 0.70 16.75 20.48
C ARG A 203 1.89 16.46 21.40
N GLU A 204 2.97 15.89 20.87
CA GLU A 204 4.19 15.60 21.63
C GLU A 204 4.93 16.88 22.06
N SER A 205 4.82 17.95 21.25
CA SER A 205 5.46 19.23 21.54
C SER A 205 4.71 20.12 22.55
N ARG A 206 3.46 19.80 22.90
CA ARG A 206 2.70 20.54 23.92
C ARG A 206 3.10 20.04 25.32
N PRO A 207 3.56 20.92 26.24
CA PRO A 207 3.84 20.50 27.60
C PRO A 207 2.57 19.91 28.23
N ALA A 208 2.71 18.74 28.85
CA ALA A 208 1.62 18.10 29.58
C ALA A 208 1.05 19.08 30.61
N PHE A 209 -0.27 19.31 30.57
CA PHE A 209 -0.97 19.91 31.69
C PHE A 209 -0.74 19.02 32.91
N THR A 210 -0.02 19.55 33.89
CA THR A 210 0.15 18.97 35.21
C THR A 210 -1.22 18.88 35.87
N SER A 211 -1.79 17.68 35.90
CA SER A 211 -2.79 17.34 36.92
C SER A 211 -2.06 17.23 38.25
N PRO A 212 -2.62 17.76 39.36
CA PRO A 212 -1.93 17.73 40.64
C PRO A 212 -1.78 16.30 41.14
N ASP A 213 -0.52 16.03 41.45
CA ASP A 213 0.08 14.85 42.05
C ASP A 213 -0.70 14.31 43.26
N LEU A 214 -1.02 13.02 43.23
CA LEU A 214 -1.18 12.22 44.44
C LEU A 214 -0.37 10.93 44.30
N THR A 215 0.80 10.98 44.93
CA THR A 215 1.53 9.88 45.56
C THR A 215 2.24 8.91 44.60
N ARG A 216 3.57 8.89 44.62
CA ARG A 216 4.34 8.16 45.65
C ARG A 216 5.79 7.88 45.17
N SER A 217 6.72 8.49 45.90
CA SER A 217 8.10 8.07 46.22
C SER A 217 9.12 7.87 45.10
N GLU A 218 10.05 8.83 45.08
CA GLU A 218 11.38 8.79 44.50
C GLU A 218 12.20 7.57 44.96
N ILE A 219 12.99 7.01 44.05
CA ILE A 219 14.33 6.48 44.34
C ILE A 219 15.27 7.09 43.30
N ALA A 220 16.19 7.92 43.78
CA ALA A 220 17.23 8.57 42.97
C ALA A 220 18.33 7.58 42.53
N PRO A 221 18.97 7.81 41.37
CA PRO A 221 20.08 7.01 40.87
C PRO A 221 21.43 7.51 41.42
N PRO A 222 22.51 6.70 41.38
CA PRO A 222 23.86 7.23 41.41
C PRO A 222 24.49 7.25 40.01
N THR A 223 25.43 8.16 39.91
CA THR A 223 25.93 8.84 38.71
C THR A 223 27.34 8.36 38.35
N VAL A 224 27.71 8.53 37.06
CA VAL A 224 29.08 8.63 36.47
C VAL A 224 29.89 7.31 36.46
N THR A 225 30.54 6.87 35.38
CA THR A 225 31.66 7.57 34.72
C THR A 225 32.07 6.90 33.40
N SER A 226 32.53 7.73 32.47
CA SER A 226 33.10 7.42 31.16
C SER A 226 34.27 6.43 31.18
N SER A 227 34.36 5.59 30.15
CA SER A 227 35.60 5.32 29.41
C SER A 227 35.32 4.47 28.16
N LEU A 228 35.58 5.03 26.99
CA LEU A 228 35.94 4.25 25.79
C LEU A 228 37.44 3.94 25.94
N PRO A 229 37.92 2.73 25.58
CA PRO A 229 38.11 2.44 24.16
C PRO A 229 38.01 0.96 23.74
N SER A 230 38.00 0.79 22.41
CA SER A 230 38.46 -0.35 21.60
C SER A 230 37.37 -1.13 20.88
N ALA A 231 37.45 -1.07 19.56
CA ALA A 231 36.55 -1.66 18.58
C ALA A 231 36.30 -3.17 18.80
N PRO A 232 35.03 -3.61 18.79
CA PRO A 232 34.72 -5.00 18.57
C PRO A 232 34.72 -5.27 17.07
N LYS A 233 35.51 -6.28 16.68
CA LYS A 233 35.48 -6.94 15.38
C LYS A 233 34.03 -7.25 15.00
N VAL A 234 33.63 -6.81 13.81
CA VAL A 234 32.34 -7.14 13.19
C VAL A 234 32.25 -8.66 13.07
N LYS A 235 31.51 -9.29 13.99
CA LYS A 235 30.86 -10.56 13.70
C LYS A 235 29.68 -10.22 12.81
N LEU A 236 29.83 -10.51 11.52
CA LEU A 236 28.69 -10.69 10.63
C LEU A 236 27.79 -11.80 11.21
N VAL A 237 26.49 -11.68 10.89
CA VAL A 237 25.37 -12.55 11.26
C VAL A 237 24.63 -12.12 12.52
N ASP A 238 23.64 -11.26 12.30
CA ASP A 238 22.24 -11.61 12.60
C ASP A 238 21.36 -10.99 11.50
N ALA A 239 20.99 -11.81 10.51
CA ALA A 239 20.05 -11.47 9.45
C ALA A 239 18.74 -12.20 9.75
N SER A 240 17.77 -11.50 10.34
CA SER A 240 16.49 -12.07 10.77
C SER A 240 15.45 -12.22 9.65
N GLY A 241 15.84 -12.12 8.38
CA GLY A 241 14.94 -12.18 7.23
C GLY A 241 15.19 -13.36 6.29
N PRO A 242 14.19 -13.72 5.45
CA PRO A 242 14.27 -14.87 4.56
C PRO A 242 15.45 -14.74 3.57
N SER A 243 16.10 -15.87 3.28
CA SER A 243 17.22 -15.89 2.34
C SER A 243 16.73 -16.05 0.90
N ILE A 244 17.19 -15.18 -0.01
CA ILE A 244 16.83 -15.19 -1.43
C ILE A 244 18.05 -15.43 -2.31
N TYR A 245 17.91 -16.34 -3.27
CA TYR A 245 18.91 -16.63 -4.28
C TYR A 245 18.74 -15.68 -5.48
N LEU A 246 19.61 -14.69 -5.62
CA LEU A 246 19.65 -13.77 -6.76
C LEU A 246 20.60 -14.29 -7.84
N ALA A 247 20.04 -14.91 -8.87
CA ALA A 247 20.79 -15.54 -9.94
C ALA A 247 21.78 -14.57 -10.61
N TRP A 248 22.93 -15.09 -11.02
CA TRP A 248 23.84 -14.36 -11.91
C TRP A 248 23.20 -14.21 -13.28
N THR A 249 23.39 -13.02 -13.86
CA THR A 249 22.76 -12.58 -15.09
C THR A 249 23.76 -12.53 -16.25
N SER A 250 23.27 -12.20 -17.44
CA SER A 250 24.10 -11.76 -18.55
C SER A 250 24.79 -10.41 -18.24
N THR A 251 25.89 -10.12 -18.95
CA THR A 251 26.76 -8.97 -18.66
C THR A 251 26.07 -7.61 -18.84
N ASP A 252 25.08 -7.53 -19.72
CA ASP A 252 24.31 -6.33 -20.04
C ASP A 252 23.43 -5.84 -18.89
N ILE A 253 23.07 -6.73 -17.95
CA ILE A 253 22.25 -6.40 -16.78
C ILE A 253 22.97 -6.65 -15.45
N LYS A 254 24.32 -6.66 -15.46
CA LYS A 254 25.12 -6.88 -14.23
C LYS A 254 24.91 -5.76 -13.22
N GLU A 255 24.86 -4.50 -13.66
CA GLU A 255 24.66 -3.35 -12.77
C GLU A 255 23.28 -3.36 -12.11
N GLN A 256 22.23 -3.65 -12.90
CA GLN A 256 20.84 -3.77 -12.43
C GLN A 256 20.68 -4.92 -11.43
N ARG A 257 21.46 -6.00 -11.58
CA ARG A 257 21.51 -7.08 -10.59
C ARG A 257 22.08 -6.59 -9.26
N GLU A 258 23.15 -5.79 -9.27
CA GLU A 258 23.74 -5.24 -8.04
C GLU A 258 22.79 -4.25 -7.35
N GLU A 259 22.09 -3.41 -8.12
CA GLU A 259 21.02 -2.55 -7.61
C GLU A 259 19.86 -3.35 -6.99
N MET A 260 19.46 -4.45 -7.63
CA MET A 260 18.46 -5.37 -7.11
C MET A 260 18.93 -6.01 -5.79
N ALA A 261 20.19 -6.43 -5.71
CA ALA A 261 20.75 -7.01 -4.49
C ALA A 261 20.69 -6.01 -3.31
N ILE A 262 20.97 -4.73 -3.56
CA ILE A 262 20.85 -3.67 -2.55
C ILE A 262 19.38 -3.46 -2.17
N THR A 263 18.47 -3.46 -3.14
CA THR A 263 17.02 -3.27 -2.91
C THR A 263 16.44 -4.40 -2.07
N LEU A 264 16.78 -5.66 -2.38
CA LEU A 264 16.40 -6.84 -1.61
C LEU A 264 16.96 -6.80 -0.18
N LYS A 265 18.24 -6.42 -0.01
CA LYS A 265 18.85 -6.27 1.34
C LYS A 265 18.15 -5.18 2.16
N LYS A 266 17.84 -4.02 1.56
CA LYS A 266 17.07 -2.95 2.22
C LYS A 266 15.65 -3.38 2.58
N ALA A 267 15.08 -4.29 1.79
CA ALA A 267 13.79 -4.91 2.05
C ALA A 267 13.82 -6.02 3.12
N GLY A 268 14.98 -6.29 3.72
CA GLY A 268 15.13 -7.27 4.79
C GLY A 268 15.47 -8.69 4.34
N PHE A 269 15.72 -8.93 3.05
CA PHE A 269 16.15 -10.25 2.57
C PHE A 269 17.65 -10.47 2.76
N ASN A 270 18.04 -11.71 3.07
CA ASN A 270 19.42 -12.13 3.00
C ASN A 270 19.75 -12.63 1.58
N VAL A 271 20.50 -11.84 0.81
CA VAL A 271 20.76 -12.13 -0.61
C VAL A 271 22.02 -13.00 -0.78
N LEU A 272 21.85 -14.17 -1.40
CA LEU A 272 22.91 -15.06 -1.87
C LEU A 272 22.81 -15.20 -3.40
N PRO A 273 23.88 -15.54 -4.13
CA PRO A 273 25.28 -15.58 -3.72
C PRO A 273 25.81 -14.17 -3.43
N ALA A 274 26.66 -14.05 -2.40
CA ALA A 274 27.34 -12.79 -2.03
C ALA A 274 28.70 -12.61 -2.74
N THR A 275 29.08 -13.55 -3.61
CA THR A 275 30.34 -13.57 -4.36
C THR A 275 30.08 -13.34 -5.85
N ASP A 276 31.11 -12.89 -6.57
CA ASP A 276 31.10 -12.87 -8.03
C ASP A 276 30.88 -14.27 -8.63
N CYS A 277 30.41 -14.30 -9.88
CA CYS A 277 30.16 -15.53 -10.62
C CYS A 277 31.48 -16.29 -10.84
N PRO A 278 31.59 -17.57 -10.42
CA PRO A 278 32.77 -18.38 -10.68
C PRO A 278 33.08 -18.50 -12.18
N ALA A 279 34.36 -18.36 -12.54
CA ALA A 279 34.80 -18.53 -13.92
C ALA A 279 34.80 -20.00 -14.34
N ASP A 280 35.15 -20.90 -13.42
CA ASP A 280 35.17 -22.35 -13.58
C ASP A 280 33.74 -22.93 -13.48
N GLU A 281 33.40 -23.84 -14.40
CA GLU A 281 32.05 -24.37 -14.56
C GLU A 281 31.63 -25.31 -13.43
N GLU A 282 32.56 -26.11 -12.91
CA GLU A 282 32.28 -27.03 -11.82
C GLU A 282 32.11 -26.28 -10.50
N ALA A 283 32.98 -25.28 -10.26
CA ALA A 283 32.84 -24.37 -9.14
C ALA A 283 31.52 -23.57 -9.23
N PHE A 284 31.09 -23.15 -10.42
CA PHE A 284 29.81 -22.50 -10.65
C PHE A 284 28.65 -23.43 -10.26
N LYS A 285 28.59 -24.64 -10.83
CA LYS A 285 27.51 -25.62 -10.53
C LYS A 285 27.42 -25.93 -9.04
N GLN A 286 28.56 -26.19 -8.40
CA GLN A 286 28.63 -26.44 -6.97
C GLN A 286 28.07 -25.26 -6.17
N LYS A 287 28.47 -24.04 -6.51
CA LYS A 287 28.05 -22.83 -5.80
C LYS A 287 26.55 -22.55 -5.98
N VAL A 288 26.00 -22.78 -7.17
CA VAL A 288 24.56 -22.68 -7.45
C VAL A 288 23.77 -23.61 -6.53
N ALA A 289 24.17 -24.89 -6.46
CA ALA A 289 23.49 -25.88 -5.62
C ALA A 289 23.59 -25.53 -4.12
N GLU A 290 24.77 -25.15 -3.65
CA GLU A 290 25.00 -24.76 -2.25
C GLU A 290 24.17 -23.56 -1.81
N ASP A 291 24.12 -22.49 -2.62
CA ASP A 291 23.41 -21.28 -2.25
C ASP A 291 21.89 -21.42 -2.44
N LEU A 292 21.41 -22.14 -3.46
CA LEU A 292 19.98 -22.46 -3.59
C LEU A 292 19.46 -23.26 -2.39
N ALA A 293 20.24 -24.24 -1.90
CA ALA A 293 19.86 -25.05 -0.73
C ALA A 293 19.73 -24.23 0.57
N ARG A 294 20.32 -23.03 0.62
CA ARG A 294 20.28 -22.13 1.79
C ARG A 294 19.21 -21.04 1.67
N CYS A 295 18.51 -20.97 0.55
CA CYS A 295 17.51 -19.96 0.26
C CYS A 295 16.10 -20.52 0.33
N SER A 296 15.15 -19.67 0.70
CA SER A 296 13.71 -19.98 0.69
C SER A 296 13.06 -19.66 -0.66
N CYS A 297 13.70 -18.83 -1.47
CA CYS A 297 13.27 -18.52 -2.83
C CYS A 297 14.42 -18.13 -3.75
N SER A 298 14.18 -18.12 -5.05
CA SER A 298 15.08 -17.59 -6.07
C SER A 298 14.47 -16.45 -6.88
N LEU A 299 15.31 -15.52 -7.34
CA LEU A 299 14.97 -14.49 -8.31
C LEU A 299 15.90 -14.61 -9.52
N HIS A 300 15.30 -14.78 -10.70
CA HIS A 300 15.96 -14.86 -12.00
C HIS A 300 15.62 -13.62 -12.82
N MET A 301 16.57 -12.67 -12.89
CA MET A 301 16.45 -11.48 -13.73
C MET A 301 16.93 -11.80 -15.16
N MET A 302 16.16 -11.37 -16.15
CA MET A 302 16.41 -11.67 -17.56
C MET A 302 16.30 -10.42 -18.42
N SER A 303 17.15 -10.36 -19.45
CA SER A 303 17.11 -9.35 -20.52
C SER A 303 16.93 -10.04 -21.87
N GLY A 304 17.22 -9.33 -22.97
CA GLY A 304 17.22 -9.88 -24.33
C GLY A 304 18.44 -10.74 -24.65
N GLU A 305 19.42 -10.81 -23.74
CA GLU A 305 20.63 -11.61 -23.86
C GLU A 305 20.48 -12.98 -23.20
N PHE A 306 21.08 -14.01 -23.83
CA PHE A 306 21.02 -15.40 -23.34
C PHE A 306 22.02 -15.68 -22.20
N GLY A 307 23.09 -14.86 -22.12
CA GLY A 307 24.18 -15.01 -21.14
C GLY A 307 25.31 -15.93 -21.60
N ARG A 308 26.32 -16.08 -20.71
CA ARG A 308 27.48 -16.98 -20.92
C ARG A 308 27.00 -18.42 -21.07
N ARG A 309 27.53 -19.14 -22.08
CA ARG A 309 27.29 -20.57 -22.32
C ARG A 309 28.36 -21.43 -21.66
N PHE A 310 28.04 -22.70 -21.41
CA PHE A 310 29.04 -23.68 -20.97
C PHE A 310 29.95 -24.06 -22.14
N GLU A 311 31.24 -24.24 -21.87
CA GLU A 311 32.27 -24.67 -22.82
C GLU A 311 32.03 -26.11 -23.28
N MET A 312 31.52 -26.97 -22.40
CA MET A 312 31.22 -28.37 -22.70
C MET A 312 29.79 -28.60 -23.22
N ASP A 313 28.92 -27.60 -23.11
CA ASP A 313 27.53 -27.65 -23.57
C ASP A 313 27.06 -26.24 -24.01
N GLU A 314 27.35 -25.91 -25.27
CA GLU A 314 27.07 -24.58 -25.82
C GLU A 314 25.56 -24.28 -25.91
N GLU A 315 24.68 -25.27 -25.78
CA GLU A 315 23.23 -25.07 -25.83
C GLU A 315 22.66 -24.52 -24.53
N VAL A 316 23.42 -24.64 -23.42
CA VAL A 316 22.99 -24.22 -22.10
C VAL A 316 23.73 -22.96 -21.67
N SER A 317 22.99 -21.96 -21.20
CA SER A 317 23.56 -20.77 -20.56
C SER A 317 23.58 -20.86 -19.04
N PHE A 318 24.43 -20.04 -18.42
CA PHE A 318 24.55 -19.93 -16.96
C PHE A 318 23.21 -19.45 -16.34
N PRO A 319 22.53 -18.40 -16.84
CA PRO A 319 21.18 -18.04 -16.37
C PRO A 319 20.17 -19.19 -16.51
N GLN A 320 20.21 -19.92 -17.63
CA GLN A 320 19.32 -21.05 -17.88
C GLN A 320 19.56 -22.19 -16.90
N HIS A 321 20.83 -22.55 -16.65
CA HIS A 321 21.17 -23.60 -15.70
C HIS A 321 20.69 -23.29 -14.29
N GLN A 322 20.91 -22.06 -13.80
CA GLN A 322 20.43 -21.63 -12.48
C GLN A 322 18.91 -21.74 -12.34
N PHE A 323 18.16 -21.36 -13.38
CA PHE A 323 16.71 -21.52 -13.39
C PHE A 323 16.28 -22.99 -13.35
N MET A 324 16.95 -23.85 -14.12
CA MET A 324 16.65 -25.28 -14.12
C MET A 324 16.96 -25.94 -12.78
N GLU A 325 18.04 -25.54 -12.09
CA GLU A 325 18.33 -26.01 -10.73
C GLU A 325 17.29 -25.52 -9.72
N ALA A 326 16.88 -24.24 -9.78
CA ALA A 326 15.80 -23.75 -8.93
C ALA A 326 14.48 -24.52 -9.15
N LYS A 327 14.17 -24.88 -10.40
CA LYS A 327 13.01 -25.74 -10.72
C LYS A 327 13.14 -27.13 -10.10
N LYS A 328 14.31 -27.77 -10.15
CA LYS A 328 14.55 -29.06 -9.47
C LYS A 328 14.36 -28.96 -7.96
N VAL A 329 14.73 -27.85 -7.35
CA VAL A 329 14.49 -27.60 -5.92
C VAL A 329 12.99 -27.54 -5.63
N ILE A 330 12.21 -26.84 -6.45
CA ILE A 330 10.73 -26.80 -6.33
C ILE A 330 10.14 -28.21 -6.42
N ASP A 331 10.57 -28.99 -7.40
CA ASP A 331 10.04 -30.34 -7.64
C ASP A 331 10.42 -31.34 -6.52
N SER A 332 11.51 -31.08 -5.78
CA SER A 332 12.01 -31.96 -4.72
C SER A 332 11.61 -31.56 -3.30
N GLN A 333 11.41 -30.27 -3.01
CA GLN A 333 11.13 -29.74 -1.66
C GLN A 333 9.64 -29.59 -1.32
N GLY A 334 8.72 -30.21 -2.08
CA GLY A 334 7.33 -30.40 -1.63
C GLY A 334 6.46 -29.15 -1.49
N GLY A 335 6.90 -27.97 -1.96
CA GLY A 335 6.07 -26.77 -2.03
C GLY A 335 6.56 -25.54 -1.24
N ASP A 336 7.66 -25.62 -0.50
CA ASP A 336 8.13 -24.52 0.36
C ASP A 336 9.10 -23.54 -0.32
N PHE A 337 9.62 -23.90 -1.50
CA PHE A 337 10.52 -23.05 -2.28
C PHE A 337 9.76 -22.33 -3.40
N ASN A 338 9.97 -21.01 -3.54
CA ASN A 338 9.38 -20.18 -4.60
C ASN A 338 10.44 -19.68 -5.60
N SER A 339 10.11 -19.65 -6.89
CA SER A 339 11.00 -19.09 -7.93
C SER A 339 10.32 -17.94 -8.67
N PHE A 340 10.95 -16.77 -8.64
CA PHE A 340 10.51 -15.57 -9.32
C PHE A 340 11.35 -15.35 -10.59
N VAL A 341 10.69 -15.05 -11.70
CA VAL A 341 11.33 -14.70 -12.97
C VAL A 341 10.89 -13.29 -13.34
N TRP A 342 11.84 -12.41 -13.62
CA TRP A 342 11.56 -11.04 -14.03
C TRP A 342 12.29 -10.69 -15.33
N LEU A 343 11.51 -10.38 -16.36
CA LEU A 343 12.01 -9.86 -17.63
C LEU A 343 12.00 -8.33 -17.58
N LEU A 344 13.16 -7.71 -17.79
CA LEU A 344 13.26 -6.25 -17.72
C LEU A 344 12.40 -5.59 -18.82
N PRO A 345 11.52 -4.61 -18.48
CA PRO A 345 10.56 -4.01 -19.41
C PRO A 345 11.20 -3.22 -20.57
N ASP A 346 12.43 -2.73 -20.41
CA ASP A 346 13.11 -1.84 -21.36
C ASP A 346 14.35 -2.49 -21.98
N THR A 347 14.18 -3.59 -22.68
CA THR A 347 15.26 -4.12 -23.52
C THR A 347 15.23 -3.43 -24.88
N THR A 348 16.03 -2.37 -25.02
CA THR A 348 16.27 -1.65 -26.29
C THR A 348 16.88 -2.54 -27.38
N GLN A 349 17.41 -3.71 -27.01
CA GLN A 349 18.00 -4.69 -27.90
C GLN A 349 17.00 -5.77 -28.30
N ALA A 350 16.99 -6.12 -29.59
CA ALA A 350 16.21 -7.25 -30.09
C ALA A 350 16.64 -8.54 -29.39
N MET A 351 15.67 -9.27 -28.82
CA MET A 351 15.93 -10.54 -28.14
C MET A 351 16.54 -11.55 -29.10
N LYS A 352 17.63 -12.21 -28.68
CA LYS A 352 18.27 -13.28 -29.48
C LYS A 352 17.38 -14.54 -29.52
N PRO A 353 17.42 -15.35 -30.60
CA PRO A 353 16.57 -16.53 -30.74
C PRO A 353 16.64 -17.51 -29.56
N ALA A 354 17.85 -17.85 -29.09
CA ALA A 354 18.03 -18.74 -27.93
C ALA A 354 17.37 -18.20 -26.65
N GLN A 355 17.41 -16.87 -26.45
CA GLN A 355 16.75 -16.23 -25.31
C GLN A 355 15.22 -16.22 -25.48
N GLN A 356 14.71 -16.01 -26.69
CA GLN A 356 13.26 -16.12 -26.97
C GLN A 356 12.75 -17.52 -26.68
N ASP A 357 13.47 -18.55 -27.12
CA ASP A 357 13.12 -19.95 -26.89
C ASP A 357 13.16 -20.29 -25.39
N PHE A 358 14.14 -19.77 -24.66
CA PHE A 358 14.22 -19.95 -23.22
C PHE A 358 13.08 -19.26 -22.48
N ILE A 359 12.76 -18.00 -22.78
CA ILE A 359 11.62 -17.31 -22.15
C ILE A 359 10.30 -18.01 -22.49
N LYS A 360 10.14 -18.50 -23.72
CA LYS A 360 8.98 -19.29 -24.14
C LYS A 360 8.89 -20.61 -23.36
N TYR A 361 10.02 -21.29 -23.16
CA TYR A 361 10.10 -22.48 -22.33
C TYR A 361 9.66 -22.19 -20.89
N ILE A 362 10.18 -21.12 -20.27
CA ILE A 362 9.78 -20.72 -18.90
C ILE A 362 8.28 -20.50 -18.83
N ARG A 363 7.72 -19.67 -19.72
CA ARG A 363 6.29 -19.33 -19.74
C ARG A 363 5.39 -20.56 -19.89
N ASN A 364 5.83 -21.55 -20.66
CA ASN A 364 5.08 -22.80 -20.87
C ASN A 364 5.25 -23.81 -19.72
N ASN A 365 6.19 -23.59 -18.81
CA ASN A 365 6.55 -24.51 -17.72
C ASN A 365 6.40 -23.87 -16.33
N ILE A 366 5.60 -22.80 -16.20
CA ILE A 366 5.27 -22.20 -14.90
C ILE A 366 4.42 -23.18 -14.08
N THR A 367 4.90 -23.53 -12.88
CA THR A 367 4.16 -24.37 -11.91
C THR A 367 3.71 -23.55 -10.70
N ARG A 368 3.01 -24.18 -9.73
CA ARG A 368 2.35 -23.51 -8.58
C ARG A 368 3.24 -22.54 -7.78
N ASN A 369 4.54 -22.79 -7.72
CA ASN A 369 5.51 -22.00 -6.95
C ASN A 369 6.43 -21.16 -7.83
N MET A 370 6.07 -20.98 -9.10
CA MET A 370 6.83 -20.17 -10.04
C MET A 370 6.00 -18.95 -10.39
N MET A 371 6.62 -17.78 -10.38
CA MET A 371 5.96 -16.54 -10.74
C MET A 371 6.76 -15.83 -11.82
N PHE A 372 6.14 -15.63 -12.98
CA PHE A 372 6.67 -14.73 -14.00
C PHE A 372 6.09 -13.34 -13.75
N SER A 373 6.95 -12.44 -13.28
CA SER A 373 6.55 -11.10 -12.87
C SER A 373 6.32 -10.16 -14.06
N ASN A 374 5.29 -9.32 -13.92
CA ASN A 374 4.97 -8.20 -14.82
C ASN A 374 5.32 -6.84 -14.18
N SER A 375 6.07 -6.84 -13.06
CA SER A 375 6.41 -5.62 -12.33
C SER A 375 7.20 -4.68 -13.24
N GLN A 376 6.86 -3.38 -13.18
CA GLN A 376 7.45 -2.37 -14.05
C GLN A 376 8.82 -1.86 -13.54
N GLY A 377 9.20 -2.22 -12.32
CA GLY A 377 10.49 -1.85 -11.74
C GLY A 377 10.89 -2.65 -10.51
N PRO A 378 12.13 -2.48 -10.03
CA PRO A 378 12.70 -3.28 -8.95
C PRO A 378 11.92 -3.20 -7.63
N MET A 379 11.42 -2.03 -7.24
CA MET A 379 10.67 -1.86 -5.98
C MET A 379 9.36 -2.65 -5.99
N GLN A 380 8.59 -2.53 -7.07
CA GLN A 380 7.33 -3.28 -7.21
C GLN A 380 7.60 -4.78 -7.19
N LEU A 381 8.65 -5.24 -7.89
CA LEU A 381 9.03 -6.66 -7.85
C LEU A 381 9.39 -7.13 -6.43
N VAL A 382 10.15 -6.32 -5.69
CA VAL A 382 10.55 -6.67 -4.32
C VAL A 382 9.35 -6.67 -3.37
N ASP A 383 8.40 -5.76 -3.54
CA ASP A 383 7.14 -5.77 -2.80
C ASP A 383 6.28 -6.99 -3.17
N ASP A 384 6.18 -7.33 -4.45
CA ASP A 384 5.46 -8.53 -4.91
C ASP A 384 6.10 -9.81 -4.32
N ILE A 385 7.44 -9.92 -4.37
CA ILE A 385 8.20 -11.01 -3.73
C ILE A 385 7.94 -11.01 -2.23
N ARG A 386 7.93 -9.84 -1.58
CA ARG A 386 7.65 -9.72 -0.14
C ARG A 386 6.24 -10.17 0.19
N VAL A 387 5.23 -9.80 -0.59
CA VAL A 387 3.84 -10.23 -0.38
C VAL A 387 3.71 -11.75 -0.54
N VAL A 388 4.46 -12.36 -1.46
CA VAL A 388 4.45 -13.82 -1.66
C VAL A 388 5.24 -14.55 -0.56
N MET A 389 6.41 -14.03 -0.16
CA MET A 389 7.33 -14.67 0.81
C MET A 389 7.05 -14.34 2.27
N MET A 390 6.50 -13.16 2.53
CA MET A 390 6.04 -12.66 3.83
C MET A 390 4.53 -12.52 3.86
N LYS A 391 3.81 -13.23 2.99
CA LYS A 391 2.45 -13.64 3.31
C LYS A 391 2.59 -14.20 4.73
N GLU A 392 2.07 -13.49 5.72
CA GLU A 392 1.85 -14.10 7.03
C GLU A 392 1.20 -15.42 6.68
N ALA A 393 1.88 -16.53 6.97
CA ALA A 393 1.32 -17.86 6.80
C ALA A 393 -0.11 -17.73 7.28
N GLU A 394 -1.10 -17.87 6.37
CA GLU A 394 -2.52 -17.53 6.58
C GLU A 394 -2.76 -17.64 8.06
N THR A 395 -2.91 -16.54 8.80
CA THR A 395 -2.89 -16.64 10.25
C THR A 395 -3.97 -17.64 10.58
N VAL A 396 -3.55 -18.85 10.96
CA VAL A 396 -4.48 -19.95 11.21
C VAL A 396 -5.10 -19.49 12.50
N HIS A 397 -6.24 -18.82 12.36
CA HIS A 397 -6.98 -18.38 13.51
C HIS A 397 -7.36 -19.67 14.24
N ASP A 398 -7.17 -19.68 15.56
CA ASP A 398 -7.55 -20.79 16.43
C ASP A 398 -9.05 -21.01 16.27
N SER A 399 -9.39 -21.83 15.29
CA SER A 399 -10.73 -22.00 14.78
C SER A 399 -11.22 -23.32 15.33
N LYS A 400 -12.17 -23.21 16.25
CA LYS A 400 -12.68 -24.30 17.07
C LYS A 400 -13.86 -24.94 16.37
N ASP A 401 -14.02 -26.25 16.55
CA ASP A 401 -15.28 -26.91 16.17
C ASP A 401 -16.38 -26.37 17.09
N THR A 402 -17.30 -25.58 16.53
CA THR A 402 -18.37 -24.92 17.28
C THR A 402 -19.72 -25.24 16.68
N GLU A 403 -20.77 -25.19 17.48
CA GLU A 403 -22.10 -25.46 16.96
C GLU A 403 -22.66 -24.22 16.26
N ILE A 404 -22.54 -23.07 16.91
CA ILE A 404 -23.03 -21.80 16.39
C ILE A 404 -21.89 -20.78 16.38
N PHE A 405 -21.62 -20.21 15.21
CA PHE A 405 -20.74 -19.05 15.06
C PHE A 405 -21.59 -17.80 14.86
N PHE A 406 -21.57 -16.89 15.82
CA PHE A 406 -22.49 -15.75 15.92
C PHE A 406 -21.76 -14.43 15.67
N ILE A 407 -22.13 -13.75 14.58
CA ILE A 407 -21.44 -12.58 14.03
C ILE A 407 -22.34 -11.35 14.13
N PHE A 408 -21.82 -10.25 14.67
CA PHE A 408 -22.51 -8.96 14.77
C PHE A 408 -21.52 -7.80 14.68
N ASN A 409 -22.00 -6.56 14.60
CA ASN A 409 -21.14 -5.38 14.61
C ASN A 409 -21.08 -4.72 16.02
N GLN A 410 -20.15 -3.78 16.19
CA GLN A 410 -19.98 -3.09 17.46
C GLN A 410 -21.25 -2.36 17.96
N GLN A 411 -22.11 -1.88 17.06
CA GLN A 411 -23.32 -1.15 17.44
C GLN A 411 -24.40 -2.06 18.04
N ASP A 412 -24.44 -3.31 17.59
CA ASP A 412 -25.42 -4.32 17.99
C ASP A 412 -24.90 -5.19 19.16
N GLU A 413 -23.70 -4.92 19.69
CA GLU A 413 -23.00 -5.74 20.69
C GLU A 413 -23.83 -6.00 21.94
N LYS A 414 -24.52 -4.98 22.46
CA LYS A 414 -25.29 -5.10 23.70
C LYS A 414 -26.44 -6.10 23.54
N GLU A 415 -27.17 -6.04 22.43
CA GLU A 415 -28.29 -6.93 22.17
C GLU A 415 -27.82 -8.32 21.75
N ALA A 416 -26.76 -8.39 20.95
CA ALA A 416 -26.14 -9.64 20.56
C ALA A 416 -25.66 -10.44 21.77
N MET A 417 -25.00 -9.81 22.74
CA MET A 417 -24.56 -10.45 23.98
C MET A 417 -25.73 -11.09 24.76
N GLN A 418 -26.87 -10.40 24.86
CA GLN A 418 -28.06 -10.95 25.51
C GLN A 418 -28.58 -12.22 24.80
N ILE A 419 -28.54 -12.22 23.47
CA ILE A 419 -28.95 -13.37 22.66
C ILE A 419 -27.97 -14.52 22.81
N THR A 420 -26.67 -14.25 22.74
CA THR A 420 -25.62 -15.29 22.85
C THR A 420 -25.54 -15.88 24.25
N ASP A 421 -25.81 -15.12 25.31
CA ASP A 421 -25.91 -15.65 26.67
C ASP A 421 -27.03 -16.69 26.79
N MET A 422 -28.19 -16.44 26.16
CA MET A 422 -29.29 -17.41 26.13
C MET A 422 -28.97 -18.64 25.28
N LEU A 423 -28.30 -18.47 24.14
CA LEU A 423 -27.91 -19.57 23.25
C LEU A 423 -26.80 -20.45 23.85
N SER A 424 -25.83 -19.84 24.52
CA SER A 424 -24.67 -20.52 25.12
C SER A 424 -25.02 -21.44 26.29
N THR A 425 -26.24 -21.31 26.83
CA THR A 425 -26.77 -22.25 27.84
C THR A 425 -27.04 -23.64 27.26
N GLU A 426 -27.31 -23.74 25.96
CA GLU A 426 -27.70 -25.00 25.29
C GLU A 426 -26.68 -25.45 24.23
N TYR A 427 -25.98 -24.52 23.58
CA TYR A 427 -25.07 -24.80 22.45
C TYR A 427 -23.72 -24.10 22.65
N PRO A 428 -22.59 -24.71 22.23
CA PRO A 428 -21.32 -24.00 22.10
C PRO A 428 -21.41 -22.87 21.07
N VAL A 429 -21.39 -21.62 21.56
CA VAL A 429 -21.43 -20.41 20.73
C VAL A 429 -20.08 -19.73 20.70
N GLU A 430 -19.53 -19.52 19.50
CA GLU A 430 -18.38 -18.66 19.28
C GLU A 430 -18.85 -17.31 18.75
N ILE A 431 -18.32 -16.22 19.29
CA ILE A 431 -18.79 -14.86 19.00
C ILE A 431 -17.76 -14.08 18.19
N MET A 432 -18.23 -13.35 17.19
CA MET A 432 -17.43 -12.36 16.46
C MET A 432 -18.11 -10.99 16.46
N ASN A 433 -17.41 -10.01 17.02
CA ASN A 433 -17.77 -8.60 16.95
C ASN A 433 -16.94 -7.90 15.87
N ILE A 434 -17.60 -7.43 14.81
CA ILE A 434 -17.00 -6.72 13.69
C ILE A 434 -16.86 -5.23 14.04
N MET A 435 -15.62 -4.77 14.02
CA MET A 435 -15.27 -3.37 14.21
C MET A 435 -15.21 -2.63 12.86
N PRO A 436 -15.47 -1.31 12.82
CA PRO A 436 -15.43 -0.52 11.58
C PRO A 436 -14.06 -0.50 10.89
N ASP A 437 -12.98 -0.72 11.64
CA ASP A 437 -11.61 -0.83 11.19
C ASP A 437 -11.17 -2.31 11.18
N GLY A 438 -11.05 -2.89 9.97
CA GLY A 438 -10.57 -4.27 9.80
C GLY A 438 -11.56 -5.24 9.17
N GLU A 439 -12.50 -4.78 8.34
CA GLU A 439 -13.44 -5.63 7.60
C GLU A 439 -12.74 -6.80 6.87
N ASP A 440 -11.56 -6.55 6.27
CA ASP A 440 -10.76 -7.59 5.61
C ASP A 440 -10.30 -8.70 6.57
N LYS A 441 -9.91 -8.35 7.80
CA LYS A 441 -9.48 -9.30 8.84
C LYS A 441 -10.63 -10.15 9.34
N TYR A 442 -11.78 -9.54 9.66
CA TYR A 442 -12.96 -10.28 10.14
C TYR A 442 -13.51 -11.24 9.07
N ARG A 443 -13.37 -10.85 7.80
CA ARG A 443 -13.74 -11.67 6.67
C ARG A 443 -12.85 -12.91 6.54
N GLU A 444 -11.54 -12.75 6.75
CA GLU A 444 -10.59 -13.86 6.76
C GLU A 444 -10.88 -14.85 7.91
N ILE A 445 -11.05 -14.34 9.14
CA ILE A 445 -11.41 -15.17 10.30
C ILE A 445 -12.71 -15.93 10.03
N SER A 446 -13.74 -15.24 9.50
CA SER A 446 -15.03 -15.87 9.19
C SER A 446 -14.91 -16.95 8.12
N THR A 447 -14.07 -16.75 7.11
CA THR A 447 -13.85 -17.76 6.06
C THR A 447 -13.21 -19.04 6.61
N GLN A 448 -12.37 -18.93 7.65
CA GLN A 448 -11.76 -20.07 8.33
C GLN A 448 -12.69 -20.72 9.37
N GLN A 449 -13.47 -19.94 10.13
CA GLN A 449 -14.31 -20.44 11.22
C GLN A 449 -15.65 -21.04 10.73
N ILE A 450 -16.26 -20.48 9.67
CA ILE A 450 -17.57 -20.93 9.18
C ILE A 450 -17.56 -22.42 8.80
N PRO A 451 -16.59 -22.95 8.03
CA PRO A 451 -16.55 -24.37 7.68
C PRO A 451 -16.39 -25.33 8.87
N LYS A 452 -15.92 -24.83 10.03
CA LYS A 452 -15.80 -25.59 11.29
C LYS A 452 -17.02 -25.43 12.21
N SER A 453 -18.02 -24.68 11.76
CA SER A 453 -19.25 -24.43 12.51
C SER A 453 -20.40 -25.21 11.89
N LYS A 454 -21.39 -25.64 12.68
CA LYS A 454 -22.61 -26.27 12.14
C LYS A 454 -23.60 -25.24 11.59
N LEU A 455 -23.62 -24.03 12.17
CA LEU A 455 -24.41 -22.90 11.70
C LEU A 455 -23.64 -21.59 11.90
N ALA A 456 -23.61 -20.73 10.89
CA ALA A 456 -23.10 -19.37 11.04
C ALA A 456 -24.25 -18.36 11.01
N VAL A 457 -24.37 -17.56 12.05
CA VAL A 457 -25.43 -16.57 12.25
C VAL A 457 -24.85 -15.18 12.07
N VAL A 458 -25.44 -14.39 11.17
CA VAL A 458 -25.15 -12.95 11.01
C VAL A 458 -26.35 -12.20 11.57
N TYR A 459 -26.16 -11.57 12.74
CA TYR A 459 -27.20 -10.82 13.44
C TYR A 459 -27.00 -9.31 13.25
N PHE A 460 -28.10 -8.59 13.00
CA PHE A 460 -28.10 -7.13 12.98
C PHE A 460 -29.37 -6.56 13.61
N ARG A 461 -29.23 -5.43 14.32
CA ARG A 461 -30.37 -4.68 14.86
C ARG A 461 -30.51 -3.34 14.17
N PHE A 462 -29.51 -2.47 14.27
CA PHE A 462 -29.70 -1.07 13.86
C PHE A 462 -29.63 -0.83 12.35
N ALA A 463 -28.77 -1.56 11.62
CA ALA A 463 -28.65 -1.38 10.18
C ALA A 463 -28.16 -2.65 9.45
N ALA A 464 -28.91 -3.09 8.45
CA ALA A 464 -28.53 -4.19 7.55
C ALA A 464 -27.43 -3.82 6.53
N ASP A 465 -27.02 -2.54 6.49
CA ASP A 465 -26.15 -2.01 5.44
C ASP A 465 -24.72 -2.60 5.49
N TRP A 466 -24.32 -3.17 6.65
CA TRP A 466 -23.10 -3.98 6.76
C TRP A 466 -23.41 -5.48 6.58
N ALA A 467 -24.48 -5.98 7.22
CA ALA A 467 -24.77 -7.41 7.32
C ALA A 467 -25.09 -8.05 5.97
N LEU A 468 -25.82 -7.33 5.10
CA LEU A 468 -26.17 -7.82 3.76
C LEU A 468 -24.95 -7.93 2.83
N PRO A 469 -24.12 -6.89 2.63
CA PRO A 469 -22.86 -7.01 1.87
C PRO A 469 -21.93 -8.07 2.46
N PHE A 470 -21.75 -8.09 3.77
CA PHE A 470 -20.90 -9.06 4.46
C PHE A 470 -21.35 -10.50 4.19
N THR A 471 -22.63 -10.80 4.42
CA THR A 471 -23.21 -12.14 4.16
C THR A 471 -23.03 -12.55 2.70
N LYS A 472 -23.27 -11.63 1.75
CA LYS A 472 -23.09 -11.89 0.31
C LYS A 472 -21.64 -12.23 -0.05
N GLN A 473 -20.69 -11.52 0.53
CA GLN A 473 -19.27 -11.69 0.22
C GLN A 473 -18.72 -12.96 0.87
N ILE A 474 -19.02 -13.19 2.14
CA ILE A 474 -18.64 -14.40 2.87
C ILE A 474 -19.24 -15.64 2.20
N TRP A 475 -20.52 -15.60 1.82
CA TRP A 475 -21.16 -16.71 1.10
C TRP A 475 -20.36 -17.13 -0.12
N LYS A 476 -19.83 -16.18 -0.91
CA LYS A 476 -18.99 -16.51 -2.08
C LYS A 476 -17.65 -17.12 -1.67
N GLN A 477 -17.05 -16.68 -0.57
CA GLN A 477 -15.73 -17.10 -0.13
C GLN A 477 -15.73 -18.48 0.54
N VAL A 478 -16.79 -18.84 1.28
CA VAL A 478 -16.92 -20.15 1.93
C VAL A 478 -17.42 -21.26 0.98
N GLY A 479 -17.52 -20.98 -0.32
CA GLY A 479 -17.90 -21.96 -1.35
C GLY A 479 -19.36 -21.91 -1.81
N GLY A 480 -20.13 -20.90 -1.38
CA GLY A 480 -21.48 -20.64 -1.86
C GLY A 480 -22.44 -21.81 -1.66
N ALA A 481 -23.02 -22.30 -2.76
CA ALA A 481 -23.91 -23.46 -2.72
C ALA A 481 -23.23 -24.76 -2.24
N SER A 482 -21.90 -24.84 -2.38
CA SER A 482 -21.07 -25.97 -1.96
C SER A 482 -20.54 -25.85 -0.53
N SER A 483 -20.82 -24.74 0.17
CA SER A 483 -20.40 -24.57 1.57
C SER A 483 -20.94 -25.72 2.44
N PRO A 484 -20.12 -26.34 3.30
CA PRO A 484 -20.60 -27.36 4.25
C PRO A 484 -21.56 -26.74 5.29
N THR A 485 -21.34 -25.47 5.62
CA THR A 485 -22.08 -24.76 6.67
C THR A 485 -23.06 -23.76 6.07
N PRO A 486 -24.35 -23.80 6.45
CA PRO A 486 -25.33 -22.81 6.04
C PRO A 486 -25.14 -21.47 6.78
N LEU A 487 -25.55 -20.39 6.13
CA LEU A 487 -25.59 -19.05 6.72
C LEU A 487 -27.01 -18.68 7.13
N PHE A 488 -27.16 -18.07 8.30
CA PHE A 488 -28.42 -17.53 8.78
C PHE A 488 -28.31 -16.04 9.02
N LEU A 489 -28.93 -15.24 8.15
CA LEU A 489 -29.01 -13.79 8.29
C LEU A 489 -30.29 -13.43 9.06
N ILE A 490 -30.14 -12.99 10.30
CA ILE A 490 -31.28 -12.63 11.17
C ILE A 490 -31.22 -11.16 11.57
N GLY A 491 -32.34 -10.46 11.45
CA GLY A 491 -32.47 -9.06 11.86
C GLY A 491 -33.64 -8.83 12.81
N GLU A 492 -33.57 -7.76 13.61
CA GLU A 492 -34.71 -7.28 14.38
C GLU A 492 -35.70 -6.49 13.49
N ASP A 493 -36.99 -6.56 13.83
CA ASP A 493 -38.07 -5.87 13.12
C ASP A 493 -38.19 -4.37 13.46
N ASP A 494 -37.54 -3.92 14.55
CA ASP A 494 -37.34 -2.52 14.91
C ASP A 494 -35.86 -2.13 14.73
N PRO A 495 -35.53 -1.18 13.83
CA PRO A 495 -36.42 -0.31 13.06
C PRO A 495 -37.12 -0.98 11.87
N ILE A 496 -38.34 -0.52 11.56
CA ILE A 496 -39.20 -1.01 10.45
C ILE A 496 -38.44 -1.07 9.10
N SER A 497 -37.42 -0.22 8.91
CA SER A 497 -36.54 -0.24 7.73
C SER A 497 -35.86 -1.59 7.47
N ASN A 498 -35.77 -2.47 8.47
CA ASN A 498 -35.19 -3.80 8.35
C ASN A 498 -36.13 -4.82 7.68
N MET A 499 -37.45 -4.60 7.67
CA MET A 499 -38.41 -5.59 7.14
C MET A 499 -38.18 -5.95 5.67
N ALA A 500 -37.59 -5.03 4.89
CA ALA A 500 -37.26 -5.24 3.47
C ALA A 500 -35.86 -5.83 3.24
N ARG A 501 -35.06 -6.06 4.30
CA ARG A 501 -33.64 -6.40 4.22
C ARG A 501 -33.40 -7.90 4.35
N ASN A 502 -33.86 -8.64 3.35
CA ASN A 502 -33.67 -10.09 3.25
C ASN A 502 -32.64 -10.46 2.16
N PHE A 503 -31.96 -11.58 2.34
CA PHE A 503 -31.06 -12.16 1.34
C PHE A 503 -31.47 -13.59 1.01
N LYS A 504 -31.61 -13.89 -0.30
CA LYS A 504 -31.92 -15.23 -0.79
C LYS A 504 -30.74 -15.76 -1.60
N ALA A 505 -30.16 -16.86 -1.12
CA ALA A 505 -29.15 -17.63 -1.82
C ALA A 505 -29.21 -19.09 -1.36
N PRO A 506 -28.68 -20.06 -2.14
CA PRO A 506 -28.57 -21.45 -1.70
C PRO A 506 -27.88 -21.57 -0.34
N LYS A 507 -28.46 -22.37 0.57
CA LYS A 507 -27.97 -22.54 1.95
C LYS A 507 -27.88 -21.24 2.76
N VAL A 508 -28.66 -20.23 2.39
CA VAL A 508 -28.83 -19.01 3.18
C VAL A 508 -30.28 -18.89 3.62
N VAL A 509 -30.50 -18.89 4.93
CA VAL A 509 -31.79 -18.57 5.54
C VAL A 509 -31.75 -17.09 5.94
N SER A 510 -32.83 -16.36 5.71
CA SER A 510 -32.91 -14.95 6.10
C SER A 510 -34.28 -14.63 6.67
N THR A 511 -34.30 -14.05 7.87
CA THR A 511 -35.53 -13.73 8.60
C THR A 511 -35.41 -12.43 9.38
N ILE A 512 -36.52 -11.72 9.50
CA ILE A 512 -36.67 -10.55 10.37
C ILE A 512 -37.73 -10.88 11.42
N VAL A 513 -37.40 -10.75 12.70
CA VAL A 513 -38.29 -11.12 13.82
C VAL A 513 -38.16 -10.13 14.98
N PRO A 514 -39.15 -10.08 15.90
CA PRO A 514 -39.01 -9.35 17.15
C PRO A 514 -37.81 -9.84 17.96
N LYS A 515 -37.17 -8.91 18.69
CA LYS A 515 -35.99 -9.20 19.52
C LYS A 515 -36.14 -10.44 20.41
N GLU A 516 -37.29 -10.61 21.04
CA GLU A 516 -37.57 -11.72 21.97
C GLU A 516 -37.62 -13.08 21.26
N GLN A 517 -37.85 -13.09 19.94
CA GLN A 517 -37.96 -14.30 19.13
C GLN A 517 -36.64 -14.69 18.46
N VAL A 518 -35.64 -13.79 18.43
CA VAL A 518 -34.34 -14.04 17.79
C VAL A 518 -33.67 -15.33 18.29
N PRO A 519 -33.55 -15.58 19.61
CA PRO A 519 -32.93 -16.82 20.09
C PRO A 519 -33.73 -18.07 19.68
N GLY A 520 -35.06 -17.99 19.71
CA GLY A 520 -35.95 -19.10 19.34
C GLY A 520 -35.83 -19.48 17.87
N GLU A 521 -35.74 -18.48 16.97
CA GLU A 521 -35.54 -18.74 15.54
C GLU A 521 -34.15 -19.28 15.23
N VAL A 522 -33.09 -18.79 15.91
CA VAL A 522 -31.74 -19.37 15.77
C VAL A 522 -31.74 -20.85 16.14
N LYS A 523 -32.39 -21.22 17.26
CA LYS A 523 -32.53 -22.63 17.68
C LYS A 523 -33.28 -23.46 16.65
N LYS A 524 -34.41 -22.96 16.16
CA LYS A 524 -35.23 -23.65 15.15
C LYS A 524 -34.47 -23.90 13.84
N VAL A 525 -33.74 -22.91 13.35
CA VAL A 525 -32.89 -23.05 12.15
C VAL A 525 -31.76 -24.03 12.42
N TYR A 526 -31.11 -23.94 13.59
CA TYR A 526 -30.07 -24.88 13.97
C TYR A 526 -30.55 -26.34 14.00
N THR A 527 -31.67 -26.64 14.67
CA THR A 527 -32.25 -27.99 14.67
C THR A 527 -32.57 -28.48 13.26
N THR A 528 -33.14 -27.62 12.42
CA THR A 528 -33.45 -27.96 11.02
C THR A 528 -32.19 -28.30 10.22
N VAL A 529 -31.10 -27.56 10.44
CA VAL A 529 -29.82 -27.81 9.77
C VAL A 529 -29.21 -29.13 10.22
N ILE A 530 -29.29 -29.47 11.51
CA ILE A 530 -28.78 -30.73 12.04
C ILE A 530 -29.62 -31.94 11.62
N GLU A 531 -30.93 -31.77 11.43
CA GLU A 531 -31.80 -32.86 10.94
C GLU A 531 -31.64 -33.13 9.43
N LEU A 532 -31.15 -32.15 8.66
CA LEU A 532 -31.00 -32.23 7.19
C LEU A 532 -29.57 -32.52 6.72
N GLY A 533 -28.56 -32.34 7.58
CA GLY A 533 -27.15 -32.65 7.31
C GLY A 533 -26.77 -34.03 7.80
#